data_AF-A0A662A021-F1
#
_entry.id   AF-A0A662A021-F1
#
_cell.length_a   1.000
_cell.length_b   1.000
_cell.length_c   1.000
_cell.angle_alpha   90.00
_cell.angle_beta   90.00
_cell.angle_gamma   90.00
#
_symmetry.space_group_name_H-M   'P 1'
#
loop_
_entity.id
_entity.type
_entity.pdbx_description
1 polymer ?
#
loop_
_entity_poly.entity_id
_entity_poly.type
_entity_poly.pdbx_seq_one_letter_code
_entity_poly.pdbx_strand_id
1 'polypeptide(L)'
;MEIRIDKNVVEFSPDSDTETKQLEDLWRLIVDCARFNRKMVPIGEYIPSQKNMARFVIEGEISDELQEKFADREGRYVCLTCNKYVILKQGDQVPICCGKLMEFYD
;
A
#
# COMPACT_ATOMS: atom_id res chain seq x y z
N MET A 1 11.88 -11.21 14.35
CA MET A 1 11.79 -9.73 14.28
C MET A 1 10.86 -9.24 15.37
N GLU A 2 11.30 -8.24 16.13
CA GLU A 2 10.49 -7.50 17.10
C GLU A 2 9.97 -6.19 16.49
N ILE A 3 8.71 -5.85 16.74
CA ILE A 3 8.08 -4.59 16.31
C ILE A 3 7.69 -3.79 17.56
N ARG A 4 8.14 -2.54 17.65
CA ARG A 4 7.75 -1.60 18.72
C ARG A 4 7.10 -0.36 18.13
N ILE A 5 6.15 0.22 18.87
CA ILE A 5 5.48 1.46 18.51
C ILE A 5 5.79 2.48 19.61
N ASP A 6 6.56 3.51 19.28
CA ASP A 6 6.76 4.69 20.12
C ASP A 6 6.02 5.88 19.51
N LYS A 7 4.81 6.14 20.04
CA LYS A 7 3.89 7.18 19.54
C LYS A 7 3.57 7.01 18.05
N ASN A 8 4.22 7.80 17.20
CA ASN A 8 4.06 7.82 15.75
C ASN A 8 5.26 7.22 15.00
N VAL A 9 6.19 6.57 15.72
CA VAL A 9 7.36 5.88 15.19
C VAL A 9 7.15 4.37 15.32
N VAL A 10 7.40 3.63 14.24
CA VAL A 10 7.43 2.17 14.23
C VAL A 10 8.87 1.73 14.11
N GLU A 11 9.33 0.90 15.05
CA GLU A 11 10.68 0.36 15.10
C GLU A 11 10.64 -1.13 14.75
N PHE A 12 11.53 -1.56 13.86
CA PHE A 12 11.76 -2.96 13.52
C PHE A 12 13.14 -3.37 14.01
N SER A 13 13.22 -4.36 14.90
CA SER A 13 14.47 -4.96 15.35
C SER A 13 14.57 -6.39 14.80
N PRO A 14 15.47 -6.68 13.85
CA PRO A 14 15.64 -8.04 13.34
C PRO A 14 16.29 -8.95 14.40
N ASP A 15 15.85 -10.20 14.47
CA ASP A 15 16.38 -11.22 15.39
C ASP A 15 17.33 -12.21 14.68
N SER A 16 17.50 -12.07 13.35
CA SER A 16 18.34 -12.96 12.54
C SER A 16 18.97 -12.26 11.34
N ASP A 17 20.04 -12.83 10.80
CA ASP A 17 20.73 -12.29 9.61
C ASP A 17 19.82 -12.19 8.37
N THR A 18 18.87 -13.12 8.24
CA THR A 18 17.90 -13.10 7.13
C THR A 18 16.96 -11.90 7.25
N GLU A 19 16.46 -11.62 8.46
CA GLU A 19 15.60 -10.48 8.72
C GLU A 19 16.37 -9.15 8.56
N THR A 20 17.63 -9.10 8.98
CA THR A 20 18.51 -7.94 8.76
C THR A 20 18.64 -7.64 7.27
N LYS A 21 18.91 -8.65 6.45
CA LYS A 21 19.02 -8.48 4.99
C LYS A 21 17.70 -8.00 4.36
N GLN A 22 16.57 -8.54 4.79
CA GLN A 22 15.26 -8.10 4.31
C GLN A 22 14.96 -6.65 4.70
N LEU A 23 15.37 -6.23 5.90
CA LEU A 23 15.21 -4.85 6.36
C LEU A 23 16.11 -3.89 5.59
N GLU A 24 17.34 -4.29 5.23
CA GLU A 24 18.22 -3.53 4.35
C GLU A 24 17.62 -3.34 2.95
N ASP A 25 17.08 -4.41 2.36
CA ASP A 25 16.42 -4.36 1.05
C ASP A 25 15.19 -3.43 1.09
N LEU A 26 14.38 -3.51 2.15
CA LEU A 26 13.27 -2.59 2.38
C LEU A 26 13.77 -1.14 2.50
N TRP A 27 14.86 -0.91 3.23
CA TRP A 27 15.41 0.43 3.44
C TRP A 27 15.85 1.08 2.12
N ARG A 28 16.53 0.31 1.26
CA ARG A 28 16.92 0.76 -0.09
C ARG A 28 15.72 1.05 -1.00
N LEU A 29 14.60 0.36 -0.76
CA LEU A 29 13.38 0.55 -1.54
C LEU A 29 12.61 1.81 -1.13
N ILE A 30 12.61 2.15 0.15
CA ILE A 30 11.83 3.29 0.69
C ILE A 30 12.64 4.57 0.81
N VAL A 31 13.95 4.50 1.01
CA VAL A 31 14.82 5.68 1.11
C VAL A 31 15.36 6.02 -0.26
N ASP A 32 14.98 7.19 -0.76
CA ASP A 32 15.60 7.81 -1.93
C ASP A 32 16.36 9.06 -1.46
N CYS A 33 17.69 8.94 -1.37
CA CYS A 33 18.56 10.02 -0.90
C CYS A 33 18.54 11.27 -1.80
N ALA A 34 18.05 11.17 -3.04
CA ALA A 34 18.07 12.27 -4.01
C ALA A 34 16.73 13.01 -4.11
N ARG A 35 15.63 12.44 -3.63
CA ARG A 35 14.28 13.00 -3.77
C ARG A 35 13.50 12.96 -2.46
N PHE A 36 12.38 12.23 -2.45
CA PHE A 36 11.49 12.05 -1.32
C PHE A 36 11.43 10.56 -0.98
N ASN A 37 11.50 10.25 0.31
CA ASN A 37 11.26 8.90 0.79
C ASN A 37 9.87 8.41 0.38
N ARG A 38 9.78 7.14 0.00
CA ARG A 38 8.52 6.46 -0.31
C ARG A 38 7.77 6.16 0.98
N LYS A 39 6.44 6.17 0.92
CA LYS A 39 5.57 5.94 2.08
C LYS A 39 5.09 4.50 2.09
N MET A 40 5.16 3.83 3.24
CA MET A 40 4.47 2.55 3.44
C MET A 40 3.03 2.82 3.86
N VAL A 41 2.07 2.32 3.08
CA VAL A 41 0.63 2.48 3.34
C VAL A 41 0.01 1.11 3.60
N PRO A 42 -0.71 0.91 4.72
CA PRO A 42 -1.30 -0.39 5.04
C PRO A 42 -2.34 -0.83 4.00
N ILE A 43 -2.37 -2.13 3.73
CA ILE A 43 -3.32 -2.78 2.83
C ILE A 43 -4.33 -3.58 3.65
N GLY A 44 -5.61 -3.19 3.57
CA GLY A 44 -6.70 -3.88 4.24
C GLY A 44 -6.59 -3.84 5.77
N GLU A 45 -7.25 -4.81 6.42
CA GLU A 45 -7.22 -4.98 7.88
C GLU A 45 -6.24 -6.09 8.29
N TYR A 46 -5.56 -5.91 9.40
CA TYR A 46 -4.75 -6.97 10.02
C TYR A 46 -5.60 -7.75 11.02
N ILE A 47 -6.01 -8.96 10.63
CA ILE A 47 -6.83 -9.88 11.44
C ILE A 47 -6.05 -11.19 11.65
N PRO A 48 -5.35 -11.36 12.79
CA PRO A 48 -4.50 -12.53 13.04
C PRO A 48 -5.20 -13.88 12.89
N SER A 49 -6.50 -13.94 13.22
CA SER A 49 -7.31 -15.16 13.13
C SER A 49 -7.62 -15.60 11.71
N GLN A 50 -7.61 -14.67 10.74
CA GLN A 50 -7.79 -14.99 9.32
C GLN A 50 -6.44 -15.19 8.64
N LYS A 51 -5.52 -14.26 8.85
CA LYS A 51 -4.17 -14.30 8.30
C LYS A 51 -3.23 -13.50 9.19
N ASN A 52 -2.29 -14.18 9.84
CA ASN A 52 -1.28 -13.56 10.69
C ASN A 52 -0.15 -12.90 9.87
N MET A 53 -0.51 -11.90 9.06
CA MET A 53 0.41 -11.16 8.21
C MET A 53 -0.11 -9.75 7.94
N ALA A 54 0.63 -8.72 8.39
CA ALA A 54 0.37 -7.35 7.99
C ALA A 54 0.91 -7.08 6.57
N ARG A 55 0.24 -6.21 5.81
CA ARG A 55 0.64 -5.89 4.44
C ARG A 55 0.68 -4.38 4.25
N PHE A 56 1.68 -3.93 3.51
CA PHE A 56 1.84 -2.53 3.12
C PHE A 56 2.12 -2.46 1.62
N VAL A 57 1.61 -1.43 0.96
CA VAL A 57 2.06 -0.98 -0.35
C VAL A 57 3.06 0.15 -0.15
N ILE A 58 4.09 0.22 -1.00
CA ILE A 58 5.05 1.33 -0.99
C ILE A 58 4.58 2.34 -2.04
N GLU A 59 4.10 3.49 -1.58
CA GLU A 59 3.68 4.61 -2.42
C GLU A 59 4.83 5.59 -2.68
N GLY A 60 5.01 5.96 -3.94
CA GLY A 60 6.09 6.80 -4.46
C GLY A 60 6.38 6.37 -5.89
N GLU A 61 7.07 7.20 -6.70
CA GLU A 61 7.38 6.84 -8.09
C GLU A 61 8.25 5.58 -8.13
N ILE A 62 7.59 4.45 -8.39
CA ILE A 62 8.17 3.28 -9.00
C ILE A 62 7.79 3.45 -10.47
N SER A 63 8.66 4.11 -11.25
CA SER A 63 8.48 4.21 -12.69
C SER A 63 8.44 2.79 -13.26
N ASP A 64 7.27 2.33 -13.65
CA ASP A 64 6.92 2.21 -15.06
C ASP A 64 5.39 2.12 -15.17
N GLU A 65 4.78 3.16 -15.75
CA GLU A 65 3.35 3.31 -16.04
C GLU A 65 2.42 3.29 -14.80
N LEU A 66 2.10 4.48 -14.25
CA LEU A 66 0.82 4.64 -13.55
C LEU A 66 -0.26 4.09 -14.50
N GLN A 67 -0.93 3.00 -14.12
CA GLN A 67 -2.11 2.55 -14.83
C GLN A 67 -3.20 3.60 -14.63
N GLU A 68 -3.13 4.67 -15.42
CA GLU A 68 -4.13 5.73 -15.50
C GLU A 68 -5.38 5.14 -16.15
N LYS A 69 -6.22 4.54 -15.30
CA LYS A 69 -7.54 4.08 -15.71
C LYS A 69 -8.56 5.13 -15.32
N PHE A 70 -9.37 5.53 -16.28
CA PHE A 70 -10.49 6.42 -16.07
C PHE A 70 -11.78 5.62 -16.00
N ALA A 71 -12.77 6.12 -15.27
CA ALA A 71 -14.05 5.48 -15.11
C ALA A 71 -14.80 5.50 -16.46
N ASP A 72 -15.07 4.31 -17.01
CA ASP A 72 -15.79 4.17 -18.28
C ASP A 72 -17.26 4.62 -18.19
N ARG A 73 -17.83 4.64 -16.98
CA ARG A 73 -19.22 5.02 -16.69
C ARG A 73 -19.34 5.54 -15.27
N GLU A 74 -20.39 6.31 -15.02
CA GLU A 74 -20.74 6.74 -13.66
C GLU A 74 -21.17 5.54 -12.82
N GLY A 75 -20.73 5.49 -11.57
CA GLY A 75 -21.18 4.51 -10.60
C GLY A 75 -20.19 4.29 -9.47
N ARG A 76 -20.41 3.21 -8.73
CA ARG A 76 -19.63 2.85 -7.55
C ARG A 76 -18.42 2.03 -7.96
N TYR A 77 -17.26 2.52 -7.53
CA TYR A 77 -16.00 1.79 -7.61
C TYR A 77 -15.61 1.32 -6.21
N VAL A 78 -15.24 0.05 -6.08
CA VAL A 78 -14.99 -0.63 -4.81
C VAL A 78 -13.60 -1.26 -4.79
N CYS A 79 -12.94 -1.20 -3.63
CA CYS A 79 -11.75 -1.96 -3.38
C CYS A 79 -12.14 -3.31 -2.78
N LEU A 80 -11.94 -4.41 -3.51
CA LEU A 80 -12.28 -5.76 -3.01
C LEU A 80 -11.41 -6.23 -1.83
N THR A 81 -10.37 -5.47 -1.46
CA THR A 81 -9.49 -5.80 -0.33
C THR A 81 -9.95 -5.21 1.00
N CYS A 82 -10.37 -3.94 1.00
CA CYS A 82 -10.82 -3.24 2.22
C CYS A 82 -12.30 -2.84 2.19
N ASN A 83 -13.00 -3.19 1.12
CA ASN A 83 -14.40 -2.87 0.86
C ASN A 83 -14.74 -1.36 0.84
N LYS A 84 -13.72 -0.48 0.84
CA LYS A 84 -13.91 0.96 0.64
C LYS A 84 -14.48 1.21 -0.75
N TYR A 85 -15.36 2.20 -0.87
CA TYR A 85 -15.94 2.60 -2.14
C TYR A 85 -15.90 4.10 -2.36
N VAL A 86 -15.97 4.50 -3.63
CA VAL A 86 -16.12 5.87 -4.11
C VAL A 86 -17.14 5.89 -5.24
N ILE A 87 -17.84 7.00 -5.41
CA ILE A 87 -18.68 7.23 -6.59
C ILE A 87 -17.86 8.06 -7.57
N LEU A 88 -17.70 7.58 -8.79
CA LEU A 88 -16.98 8.26 -9.86
C LEU A 88 -17.94 8.57 -11.00
N LYS A 89 -17.74 9.70 -11.66
CA LYS A 89 -18.37 10.02 -12.95
C LYS A 89 -17.56 9.45 -14.10
N GLN A 90 -18.18 9.30 -15.25
CA GLN A 90 -17.45 8.94 -16.46
C GLN A 90 -16.30 9.94 -16.72
N GLY A 91 -15.09 9.41 -16.93
CA GLY A 91 -13.89 10.20 -17.15
C GLY A 91 -13.14 10.61 -15.88
N ASP A 92 -13.67 10.34 -14.68
CA ASP A 92 -12.90 10.53 -13.44
C ASP A 92 -11.78 9.47 -13.36
N GLN A 93 -10.65 9.83 -12.76
CA GLN A 93 -9.55 8.88 -12.55
C GLN A 93 -9.96 7.84 -11.51
N VAL A 94 -9.84 6.55 -11.85
CA VAL A 94 -10.07 5.45 -10.91
C VAL A 94 -8.91 5.43 -9.91
N PRO A 95 -9.17 5.65 -8.62
CA PRO A 95 -8.10 5.70 -7.63
C PRO A 95 -7.55 4.30 -7.35
N ILE A 96 -6.30 4.29 -6.93
CA ILE A 96 -5.67 3.10 -6.37
C ILE A 96 -6.06 3.00 -4.89
N CYS A 97 -6.51 1.83 -4.46
CA CYS A 97 -6.81 1.52 -3.06
C CYS A 97 -6.23 0.14 -2.72
N CYS A 98 -5.53 0.02 -1.58
CA CYS A 98 -4.84 -1.22 -1.20
C CYS A 98 -3.80 -1.71 -2.24
N GLY A 99 -3.20 -0.77 -2.98
CA GLY A 99 -2.19 -1.06 -4.00
C GLY A 99 -2.73 -1.61 -5.33
N LYS A 100 -4.05 -1.53 -5.57
CA LYS A 100 -4.69 -1.92 -6.83
C LYS A 100 -5.73 -0.88 -7.29
N LEU A 101 -6.01 -0.81 -8.59
CA LEU A 101 -7.14 -0.04 -9.10
C LEU A 101 -8.45 -0.58 -8.54
N MET A 102 -9.36 0.32 -8.18
CA MET A 102 -10.71 -0.05 -7.72
C MET A 102 -11.55 -0.60 -8.88
N GLU A 103 -12.48 -1.51 -8.56
CA GLU A 103 -13.32 -2.21 -9.54
C GLU A 103 -14.73 -1.60 -9.58
N PHE A 104 -15.34 -1.53 -10.77
CA PHE A 104 -16.72 -1.07 -10.91
C PHE A 104 -17.69 -2.11 -10.31
N TYR A 105 -18.72 -1.65 -9.59
CA TYR A 105 -19.71 -2.50 -8.94
C TYR A 105 -21.13 -2.26 -9.47
N ASP A 106 -21.63 -1.01 -9.39
CA ASP A 106 -23.00 -0.63 -9.81
C ASP A 106 -23.10 0.81 -10.32
#